data_AF-G2T4Y3-F1
#
_entry.id   AF-G2T4Y3-F1
#
_cell.length_a   1.000
_cell.length_b   1.000
_cell.length_c   1.000
_cell.angle_alpha   90.00
_cell.angle_beta   90.00
_cell.angle_gamma   90.00
#
_symmetry.space_group_name_H-M   'P 1'
#
loop_
_entity.id
_entity.type
_entity.pdbx_description
1 polymer ?
#
loop_
_entity_poly.entity_id
_entity_poly.type
_entity_poly.pdbx_seq_one_letter_code
_entity_poly.pdbx_strand_id
1 'polypeptide(L)'
;MSQKSLVAYFSCSGVTKKTAEQLSDMAGADLFEIRPEVPYTKADLDWMDKKSRSTVEMNDPSSRPAIADKVEHMEQYDTVYVGA
;
A
#
# COMPACT_ATOMS: atom_id res chain seq x y z
N MET A 1 4.61 20.25 -20.58
CA MET A 1 5.25 19.14 -19.86
C MET A 1 4.16 18.12 -19.56
N SER A 2 4.42 16.82 -19.72
CA SER A 2 3.42 15.79 -19.37
C SER A 2 3.48 15.54 -17.88
N GLN A 3 2.36 15.75 -17.17
CA GLN A 3 2.27 15.42 -15.75
C GLN A 3 2.20 13.90 -15.58
N LYS A 4 3.17 13.30 -14.89
CA LYS A 4 3.18 11.86 -14.64
C LYS A 4 2.63 11.56 -13.25
N SER A 5 1.74 10.57 -13.16
CA SER A 5 1.09 10.18 -11.91
C SER A 5 1.41 8.74 -11.52
N LEU A 6 1.45 8.49 -10.22
CA LEU A 6 1.59 7.16 -9.61
C LEU A 6 0.40 6.88 -8.69
N VAL A 7 -0.15 5.68 -8.77
CA VAL A 7 -1.05 5.12 -7.76
C VAL A 7 -0.29 4.06 -6.99
N ALA A 8 0.10 4.37 -5.76
CA ALA A 8 0.72 3.43 -4.83
C ALA A 8 -0.35 2.90 -3.85
N TYR A 9 -0.42 1.58 -3.64
CA TYR A 9 -1.46 1.02 -2.77
C TYR A 9 -0.96 -0.14 -1.90
N PHE A 10 -1.50 -0.26 -0.69
CA PHE A 10 -1.41 -1.44 0.16
C PHE A 10 -2.77 -2.15 0.19
N SER A 11 -2.79 -3.49 0.16
CA SER A 11 -4.05 -4.25 0.16
C SER A 11 -3.86 -5.68 0.65
N CYS A 12 -4.46 -6.03 1.80
CA CYS A 12 -4.43 -7.40 2.30
C CYS A 12 -5.52 -8.30 1.73
N SER A 13 -6.75 -7.78 1.57
CA SER A 13 -7.93 -8.55 1.15
C SER A 13 -8.33 -8.35 -0.31
N GLY A 14 -7.65 -7.46 -1.02
CA GLY A 14 -7.86 -7.19 -2.46
C GLY A 14 -8.86 -6.07 -2.76
N VAL A 15 -9.54 -5.50 -1.77
CA VAL A 15 -10.52 -4.42 -1.99
C VAL A 15 -9.82 -3.15 -2.48
N THR A 16 -8.80 -2.68 -1.75
CA THR A 16 -8.03 -1.48 -2.13
C THR A 16 -7.30 -1.68 -3.46
N LYS A 17 -6.77 -2.89 -3.71
CA LYS A 17 -6.16 -3.26 -5.00
C LYS A 17 -7.09 -2.99 -6.18
N LYS A 18 -8.33 -3.48 -6.11
CA LYS A 18 -9.31 -3.30 -7.18
C LYS A 18 -9.59 -1.81 -7.46
N THR A 19 -9.71 -0.99 -6.41
CA THR A 19 -9.91 0.46 -6.56
C THR A 19 -8.67 1.16 -7.12
N ALA A 20 -7.47 0.74 -6.72
CA ALA A 20 -6.22 1.27 -7.23
C ALA A 20 -6.02 0.97 -8.72
N GLU A 21 -6.30 -0.27 -9.15
CA GLU A 21 -6.30 -0.67 -10.56
C GLU A 21 -7.25 0.20 -11.39
N GLN A 22 -8.50 0.36 -10.92
CA GLN A 22 -9.48 1.23 -11.59
C GLN A 22 -9.02 2.69 -11.68
N LEU A 23 -8.45 3.24 -10.61
CA LEU A 23 -7.95 4.61 -10.61
C LEU A 23 -6.78 4.77 -11.58
N SER A 24 -5.86 3.81 -11.61
CA SER A 24 -4.71 3.81 -12.51
C SER A 24 -5.16 3.84 -13.97
N ASP A 25 -6.11 2.98 -14.32
CA ASP A 25 -6.67 2.87 -15.67
C ASP A 25 -7.36 4.17 -16.10
N MET A 26 -8.15 4.77 -15.21
CA MET A 26 -8.88 6.01 -15.51
C MET A 26 -7.97 7.24 -15.58
N ALA A 27 -6.92 7.29 -14.75
CA ALA A 27 -6.00 8.42 -14.69
C ALA A 27 -4.83 8.30 -15.68
N GLY A 28 -4.64 7.14 -16.31
CA GLY A 28 -3.43 6.85 -17.09
C GLY A 28 -2.17 6.91 -16.23
N ALA A 29 -2.28 6.51 -14.97
CA ALA A 29 -1.19 6.54 -14.00
C ALA A 29 -0.44 5.21 -13.96
N ASP A 30 0.82 5.24 -13.52
CA ASP A 30 1.54 4.02 -13.17
C ASP A 30 0.95 3.42 -11.88
N LEU A 31 1.02 2.10 -11.73
CA LEU A 31 0.50 1.38 -10.57
C LEU A 31 1.65 0.72 -9.79
N PHE A 32 1.67 0.91 -8.48
CA PHE A 32 2.66 0.29 -7.59
C PHE A 32 1.98 -0.34 -6.37
N GLU A 33 2.25 -1.62 -6.15
CA GLU A 33 1.80 -2.33 -4.94
C GLU A 33 2.86 -2.20 -3.84
N ILE A 34 2.49 -1.59 -2.71
CA ILE A 34 3.28 -1.52 -1.49
C ILE A 34 3.21 -2.89 -0.82
N ARG A 35 4.08 -3.80 -1.26
CA ARG A 35 4.13 -5.15 -0.70
C ARG A 35 4.91 -5.15 0.62
N PRO A 36 4.35 -5.67 1.72
CA PRO A 36 5.12 -5.87 2.92
C PRO A 36 6.18 -6.96 2.67
N GLU A 37 7.37 -6.82 3.25
CA GLU A 37 8.43 -7.83 3.18
C GLU A 37 7.96 -9.16 3.77
N VAL A 38 7.18 -9.08 4.86
CA VAL A 38 6.48 -10.23 5.46
C VAL A 38 4.98 -10.09 5.18
N PRO A 39 4.38 -10.94 4.31
CA PRO A 39 2.95 -10.91 4.01
C PRO A 39 2.06 -11.08 5.25
N TYR A 40 0.94 -10.36 5.28
CA TYR A 40 -0.04 -10.50 6.37
C TYR A 40 -0.84 -11.79 6.21
N THR A 41 -0.93 -12.56 7.29
CA THR A 41 -1.80 -13.72 7.38
C THR A 41 -3.19 -13.35 7.90
N LYS A 42 -4.14 -14.29 7.86
CA LYS A 42 -5.46 -14.08 8.46
C LYS A 42 -5.39 -13.85 9.97
N ALA A 43 -4.46 -14.51 10.67
CA ALA A 43 -4.28 -14.34 12.11
C ALA A 43 -3.70 -12.96 12.44
N ASP A 44 -2.79 -12.46 11.59
CA ASP A 44 -2.23 -11.11 11.74
C ASP A 44 -3.30 -10.02 11.63
N LEU A 45 -4.34 -10.26 10.84
CA LEU A 45 -5.44 -9.33 10.55
C LEU A 45 -6.64 -9.48 11.49
N ASP A 46 -6.57 -10.37 12.48
CA ASP A 46 -7.65 -10.51 13.46
C ASP A 46 -7.61 -9.34 14.47
N TRP A 47 -8.39 -8.31 14.20
CA TRP A 47 -8.49 -7.12 15.06
C TRP A 47 -9.17 -7.38 16.41
N MET A 48 -9.84 -8.52 16.59
CA MET A 48 -10.40 -8.92 17.88
C MET A 48 -9.33 -9.48 18.80
N ASP A 49 -8.28 -10.09 18.24
CA ASP A 49 -7.10 -10.50 19.00
C ASP A 49 -6.19 -9.29 19.28
N LYS A 50 -6.06 -8.92 20.56
CA LYS A 50 -5.19 -7.82 21.00
C LYS A 50 -3.70 -8.08 20.81
N LYS A 51 -3.32 -9.31 20.48
CA LYS A 51 -1.95 -9.72 20.20
C LYS A 51 -1.71 -9.96 18.71
N SER A 52 -2.72 -9.79 17.85
CA SER A 52 -2.51 -9.87 16.41
C SER A 52 -1.54 -8.80 15.96
N ARG A 53 -0.76 -9.11 14.93
CA ARG A 53 0.25 -8.21 14.36
C ARG A 53 -0.37 -6.85 14.01
N SER A 54 -1.53 -6.84 13.35
CA SER A 54 -2.23 -5.59 13.01
C SER A 54 -2.59 -4.76 14.25
N THR A 55 -3.09 -5.39 15.33
CA THR A 55 -3.41 -4.67 16.56
C THR A 55 -2.16 -4.12 17.26
N VAL A 56 -1.08 -4.89 17.31
CA VAL A 56 0.18 -4.45 17.93
C VAL A 56 0.81 -3.31 17.14
N GLU A 57 0.92 -3.45 15.81
CA GLU A 57 1.47 -2.42 14.93
C GLU A 57 0.67 -1.12 14.98
N MET A 58 -0.67 -1.19 14.99
CA MET A 58 -1.53 0.00 15.03
C MET A 58 -1.54 0.71 16.38
N ASN A 59 -1.22 0.01 17.48
CA ASN A 59 -1.09 0.61 18.81
C ASN A 59 0.30 1.20 19.08
N ASP A 60 1.29 0.90 18.24
CA ASP A 60 2.64 1.44 18.33
C ASP A 60 2.87 2.50 17.23
N PRO A 61 2.86 3.81 17.56
CA PRO A 61 3.09 4.88 16.58
C PRO A 61 4.47 4.82 15.91
N SER A 62 5.43 4.12 16.50
CA SER A 62 6.77 3.92 15.94
C SER A 62 6.86 2.75 14.97
N SER A 63 5.81 1.92 14.89
CA SER A 63 5.75 0.76 13.99
C SER A 63 5.92 1.16 12.53
N ARG A 64 6.91 0.56 11.85
CA ARG A 64 7.20 0.75 10.42
C ARG A 64 7.51 -0.62 9.79
N PRO A 65 6.48 -1.39 9.39
CA PRO A 65 6.69 -2.67 8.72
C PRO A 65 7.54 -2.49 7.46
N ALA A 66 8.53 -3.37 7.26
CA ALA A 66 9.38 -3.34 6.09
C ALA A 66 8.58 -3.63 4.81
N ILE A 67 8.97 -2.98 3.72
CA ILE A 67 8.38 -3.18 2.38
C ILE A 67 9.40 -3.89 1.48
N ALA A 68 8.91 -4.78 0.63
CA ALA A 68 9.75 -5.64 -0.21
C ALA A 68 10.46 -4.86 -1.33
N ASP A 69 9.83 -3.80 -1.83
CA ASP A 69 10.28 -3.07 -3.01
C ASP A 69 10.19 -1.56 -2.80
N LYS A 70 10.90 -0.81 -3.65
CA LYS A 70 10.83 0.64 -3.74
C LYS A 70 10.42 1.05 -5.14
N VAL A 71 9.76 2.19 -5.24
CA VAL A 71 9.51 2.84 -6.53
C VAL A 71 10.84 3.36 -7.06
N GLU A 72 11.25 2.88 -8.24
CA GLU A 72 12.41 3.43 -8.94
C GLU A 72 12.05 4.77 -9.60
N HIS A 73 13.00 5.70 -9.63
CA HIS A 73 12.84 7.02 -10.25
C HIS A 73 11.63 7.81 -9.72
N MET A 74 11.45 7.85 -8.40
CA MET A 74 10.31 8.52 -7.75
C MET A 74 10.20 10.01 -8.12
N GLU A 75 11.31 10.65 -8.46
CA GLU A 75 11.41 12.04 -8.89
C GLU A 75 10.67 12.37 -10.19
N GLN A 76 10.30 11.36 -10.98
CA GLN A 76 9.58 11.56 -12.24
C GLN A 76 8.08 11.86 -12.06
N TYR A 77 7.54 11.60 -10.86
CA TYR A 77 6.11 11.70 -10.59
C TYR A 77 5.75 13.05 -9.98
N ASP A 78 4.85 13.77 -10.64
CA ASP A 78 4.31 15.04 -10.15
C ASP A 78 3.19 14.82 -9.12
N THR A 79 2.50 13.69 -9.21
CA THR A 79 1.36 13.36 -8.35
C THR A 79 1.41 11.90 -7.94
N VAL A 80 1.24 11.67 -6.64
CA VAL A 80 1.23 10.33 -6.06
C VAL A 80 -0.05 10.16 -5.25
N TYR A 81 -0.89 9.23 -5.68
CA TYR A 81 -2.03 8.75 -4.91
C TYR A 81 -1.56 7.60 -4.01
N VAL A 82 -1.95 7.63 -2.74
CA VAL A 82 -1.60 6.59 -1.77
C VAL A 82 -2.88 5.97 -1.21
N GLY A 83 -3.09 4.68 -1.48
CA GLY A 83 -4.23 3.90 -0.98
C GLY A 83 -3.83 2.87 0.07
N ALA A 84 -4.69 2.64 1.05
CA ALA A 84 -4.57 1.58 2.06
C ALA A 84 -5.97 1.03 2.37
#